data_AF-A0A3C0WMB3-F1
#
_entry.id   AF-A0A3C0WMB3-F1
#
_cell.length_a   1.000
_cell.length_b   1.000
_cell.length_c   1.000
_cell.angle_alpha   90.00
_cell.angle_beta   90.00
_cell.angle_gamma   90.00
#
_symmetry.space_group_name_H-M   'P 1'
#
loop_
_entity.id
_entity.type
_entity.pdbx_description
1 polymer ?
#
loop_
_entity_poly.entity_id
_entity_poly.type
_entity_poly.pdbx_seq_one_letter_code
_entity_poly.pdbx_strand_id
1 'polypeptide(L)'
;MDEPFAALDEISRERLTTELLDLWQPLHPTVLWVTHNIYEALRLADRILVFSPSPGQIAADLAIDLPRPRSEADPRFQQALAALRTALGRTANAQVMQ
;
A
#
# COMPACT_ATOMS: atom_id res chain seq x y z
N MET A 1 -8.37 7.99 -4.60
CA MET A 1 -7.62 8.03 -5.86
C MET A 1 -7.49 6.61 -6.35
N ASP A 2 -7.90 6.36 -7.59
CA ASP A 2 -7.89 5.03 -8.19
C ASP A 2 -6.71 4.91 -9.15
N GLU A 3 -5.74 4.06 -8.82
CA GLU A 3 -4.53 3.79 -9.61
C GLU A 3 -3.81 5.06 -10.14
N PRO A 4 -3.56 6.08 -9.30
CA PRO A 4 -3.14 7.41 -9.76
C PRO A 4 -1.75 7.45 -10.40
N PHE A 5 -0.91 6.45 -10.13
CA PHE A 5 0.46 6.36 -10.65
C PHE A 5 0.67 5.18 -11.60
N ALA A 6 -0.40 4.51 -12.06
CA ALA A 6 -0.29 3.32 -12.89
C ALA A 6 0.34 3.58 -14.28
N ALA A 7 0.19 4.80 -14.82
CA ALA A 7 0.74 5.18 -16.12
C ALA A 7 2.20 5.70 -16.06
N LEU A 8 2.79 5.77 -14.86
CA LEU A 8 4.12 6.35 -14.65
C LEU A 8 5.20 5.27 -14.65
N ASP A 9 6.38 5.62 -15.15
CA ASP A 9 7.60 4.87 -14.89
C ASP A 9 8.00 4.97 -13.40
N GLU A 10 8.91 4.09 -12.98
CA GLU A 10 9.30 3.97 -11.57
C GLU A 10 9.87 5.27 -10.99
N ILE A 11 10.74 5.98 -11.74
CA ILE A 11 11.40 7.19 -11.26
C ILE A 11 10.37 8.31 -11.09
N SER A 12 9.50 8.49 -12.08
CA SER A 12 8.42 9.47 -12.02
C SER A 12 7.45 9.19 -10.87
N ARG A 13 7.13 7.92 -10.62
CA ARG A 13 6.28 7.49 -9.50
C ARG A 13 6.90 7.81 -8.15
N GLU A 14 8.17 7.47 -7.94
CA GLU A 14 8.86 7.76 -6.67
C GLU A 14 8.89 9.25 -6.37
N ARG A 15 9.18 10.06 -7.40
CA ARG A 15 9.19 11.52 -7.28
C ARG A 15 7.80 12.05 -6.90
N LEU A 16 6.76 11.68 -7.64
CA LEU A 16 5.39 12.16 -7.37
C LEU A 16 4.85 11.67 -6.01
N THR A 17 5.23 10.46 -5.59
CA THR A 17 4.92 9.96 -4.24
C THR A 17 5.51 10.88 -3.18
N THR A 18 6.75 11.33 -3.37
CA THR A 18 7.43 12.25 -2.44
C THR A 18 6.76 13.62 -2.44
N GLU A 19 6.52 14.20 -3.61
CA GLU A 19 5.85 15.51 -3.74
C GLU A 19 4.43 15.49 -3.14
N LEU A 20 3.69 14.40 -3.33
CA LEU A 20 2.37 14.20 -2.71
C LEU A 20 2.47 14.20 -1.18
N LEU A 21 3.44 13.48 -0.62
CA LEU A 21 3.63 13.42 0.84
C LEU A 21 3.96 14.80 1.42
N ASP A 22 4.81 15.58 0.74
CA ASP A 22 5.17 16.93 1.15
C ASP A 22 3.94 17.86 1.18
N LEU A 23 3.03 17.73 0.21
CA LEU A 23 1.76 18.48 0.16
C LEU A 23 0.75 17.99 1.20
N TRP A 24 0.73 16.69 1.47
CA TRP A 24 -0.21 16.05 2.39
C TRP A 24 0.13 16.32 3.86
N GLN A 25 1.41 16.25 4.23
CA GLN A 25 1.90 16.36 5.61
C GLN A 25 1.40 17.59 6.39
N PRO A 26 1.32 18.81 5.84
CA PRO A 26 0.84 19.95 6.63
C PRO A 26 -0.67 19.93 6.87
N LEU A 27 -1.46 19.31 5.99
CA LEU A 27 -2.92 19.38 6.01
C LEU A 27 -3.59 18.12 6.58
N HIS A 28 -2.88 16.98 6.55
CA HIS A 28 -3.38 15.67 6.95
C HIS A 28 -4.80 15.32 6.42
N PRO A 29 -5.11 15.57 5.13
CA PRO A 29 -6.43 15.22 4.60
C PRO A 29 -6.63 13.71 4.63
N THR A 30 -7.87 13.26 4.86
CA THR A 30 -8.18 11.83 4.71
C THR A 30 -8.19 11.46 3.23
N VAL A 31 -7.38 10.47 2.84
CA VAL A 31 -7.25 10.01 1.45
C VAL A 31 -7.47 8.51 1.40
N LEU A 32 -8.35 8.05 0.50
CA LEU A 32 -8.44 6.66 0.10
C LEU A 32 -7.58 6.46 -1.15
N TRP A 33 -6.68 5.47 -1.11
CA TRP A 33 -5.76 5.17 -2.21
C TRP A 33 -5.93 3.72 -2.65
N VAL A 34 -6.21 3.51 -3.93
CA VAL A 34 -6.29 2.18 -4.54
C VAL A 34 -5.07 1.99 -5.43
N THR A 35 -4.30 0.95 -5.15
CA THR A 35 -3.09 0.60 -5.89
C THR A 35 -2.85 -0.91 -5.81
N HIS A 36 -2.27 -1.47 -6.87
CA HIS A 36 -1.71 -2.81 -6.88
C HIS A 36 -0.21 -2.83 -6.48
N ASN A 37 0.40 -1.68 -6.24
CA ASN A 37 1.80 -1.56 -5.84
C ASN A 37 1.95 -1.63 -4.30
N ILE A 38 2.62 -2.69 -3.84
CA ILE A 38 2.84 -2.96 -2.42
C ILE A 38 3.69 -1.87 -1.74
N TYR A 39 4.73 -1.36 -2.41
CA TYR A 39 5.62 -0.34 -1.85
C TYR A 39 4.91 1.01 -1.71
N GLU A 40 4.10 1.37 -2.69
CA GLU A 40 3.27 2.58 -2.64
C GLU A 40 2.28 2.53 -1.46
N ALA A 41 1.57 1.41 -1.30
CA ALA A 41 0.67 1.21 -0.17
C ALA A 41 1.40 1.34 1.18
N LEU A 42 2.59 0.74 1.31
CA LEU A 42 3.40 0.82 2.54
C LEU A 42 4.07 2.16 2.76
N ARG A 43 4.36 2.95 1.72
CA ARG A 43 4.91 4.30 1.88
C ARG A 43 3.82 5.30 2.27
N LEU A 44 2.61 5.15 1.73
CA LEU A 44 1.54 6.14 1.85
C LEU A 44 0.52 5.88 2.95
N ALA A 45 0.14 4.63 3.24
CA ALA A 45 -1.09 4.35 4.00
C ALA A 45 -0.87 4.25 5.51
N ASP A 46 -1.78 4.77 6.33
CA ASP A 46 -1.84 4.43 7.78
C ASP A 46 -2.52 3.08 8.02
N ARG A 47 -3.37 2.65 7.07
CA ARG A 47 -4.13 1.40 7.10
C ARG A 47 -4.24 0.83 5.70
N ILE A 48 -3.98 -0.46 5.54
CA ILE A 48 -4.04 -1.17 4.27
C ILE A 48 -5.14 -2.22 4.34
N LEU A 49 -6.12 -2.12 3.44
CA LEU A 49 -7.15 -3.14 3.25
C LEU A 49 -6.78 -3.99 2.03
N VAL A 50 -6.65 -5.29 2.23
CA VAL A 50 -6.43 -6.25 1.15
C VAL A 50 -7.77 -6.84 0.75
N PHE A 51 -8.08 -6.76 -0.54
CA PHE A 51 -9.27 -7.37 -1.10
C PHE A 51 -8.94 -8.76 -1.63
N SER A 52 -9.81 -9.74 -1.37
CA SER A 52 -9.78 -11.00 -2.08
C SER A 52 -10.11 -10.77 -3.55
N PRO A 53 -9.59 -11.63 -4.44
CA PRO A 53 -10.17 -11.80 -5.75
C PRO A 53 -11.67 -12.13 -5.67
N SER A 54 -12.37 -12.00 -6.79
CA SER A 54 -13.81 -12.18 -6.89
C SER A 54 -14.35 -13.37 -6.07
N PRO A 55 -15.40 -13.16 -5.23
CA PRO A 55 -16.05 -11.87 -4.92
C PRO A 55 -15.18 -10.99 -4.01
N GLY A 56 -15.09 -9.69 -4.31
CA GLY A 56 -14.19 -8.74 -3.63
C GLY A 56 -14.56 -8.46 -2.18
N GLN A 57 -14.06 -9.29 -1.25
CA GLN A 57 -14.23 -9.14 0.19
C GLN A 57 -12.94 -8.64 0.82
N ILE A 58 -13.04 -7.98 1.98
CA ILE A 58 -11.85 -7.61 2.76
C ILE A 58 -11.26 -8.90 3.35
N ALA A 59 -10.07 -9.27 2.88
CA ALA A 59 -9.34 -10.45 3.31
C ALA A 59 -8.29 -10.15 4.40
N ALA A 60 -7.79 -8.92 4.44
CA ALA A 60 -6.92 -8.47 5.51
C ALA A 60 -7.07 -6.96 5.76
N ASP A 61 -6.78 -6.57 7.00
CA ASP A 61 -6.77 -5.20 7.47
C ASP A 61 -5.51 -4.98 8.31
N LEU A 62 -4.58 -4.18 7.81
CA LEU A 62 -3.27 -3.96 8.40
C LEU A 62 -3.13 -2.50 8.82
N ALA A 63 -2.90 -2.25 10.10
CA ALA A 63 -2.45 -0.95 10.59
C ALA A 63 -0.94 -0.80 10.36
N ILE A 64 -0.52 0.37 9.85
CA ILE A 64 0.88 0.68 9.55
C ILE A 64 1.37 1.76 10.52
N ASP A 65 1.86 1.32 11.67
CA ASP A 65 2.39 2.19 12.73
C ASP A 65 3.87 2.56 12.47
N LEU A 66 4.06 3.33 11.40
CA LEU A 66 5.37 3.82 10.94
C LEU A 66 5.27 5.32 10.65
N PRO A 67 6.11 6.16 11.28
CA PRO A 67 6.13 7.59 10.99
C PRO A 67 6.56 7.84 9.55
N ARG A 68 6.00 8.88 8.93
CA ARG A 68 6.41 9.37 7.61
C ARG A 68 7.51 10.43 7.77
N PRO A 69 8.48 10.54 6.85
CA PRO A 69 8.69 9.68 5.68
C PRO A 69 9.23 8.29 6.08
N ARG A 70 8.70 7.25 5.43
CA ARG A 70 9.06 5.86 5.73
C ARG A 70 10.30 5.46 4.94
N SER A 71 11.20 4.72 5.58
CA SER A 71 12.39 4.16 4.94
C SER A 71 12.25 2.65 4.79
N GLU A 72 12.58 2.13 3.61
CA GLU A 72 12.64 0.69 3.37
C GLU A 72 13.75 0.02 4.19
N ALA A 73 14.75 0.77 4.65
CA ALA A 73 15.78 0.26 5.54
C ALA A 73 15.28 0.04 6.98
N ASP A 74 14.10 0.55 7.36
CA ASP A 74 13.51 0.30 8.67
C ASP A 74 13.06 -1.18 8.77
N PRO A 75 13.55 -1.94 9.77
CA PRO A 75 13.12 -3.34 9.96
C PRO A 75 11.61 -3.51 10.09
N ARG A 76 10.90 -2.52 10.67
CA ARG A 76 9.44 -2.53 10.79
C ARG A 76 8.76 -2.38 9.44
N PHE A 77 9.36 -1.65 8.50
CA PHE A 77 8.88 -1.58 7.12
C PHE A 77 8.99 -2.96 6.44
N GLN A 78 10.14 -3.61 6.60
CA GLN A 78 10.36 -4.96 6.06
C GLN A 78 9.40 -5.99 6.65
N GLN A 79 9.09 -5.86 7.95
CA GLN A 79 8.09 -6.70 8.60
C GLN A 79 6.68 -6.48 8.04
N ALA A 80 6.27 -5.23 7.84
CA ALA A 80 4.99 -4.89 7.22
C ALA A 80 4.91 -5.40 5.76
N LEU A 81 6.00 -5.30 5.01
CA LEU A 81 6.13 -5.84 3.65
C LEU A 81 5.92 -7.36 3.62
N ALA A 82 6.57 -8.09 4.52
CA ALA A 82 6.41 -9.53 4.63
C ALA A 82 4.97 -9.92 5.00
N ALA A 83 4.33 -9.18 5.92
CA ALA A 83 2.94 -9.42 6.32
C ALA A 83 1.97 -9.17 5.15
N LEU A 84 2.14 -8.07 4.42
CA LEU A 84 1.29 -7.72 3.29
C LEU A 84 1.44 -8.71 2.12
N ARG A 85 2.67 -9.12 1.79
CA ARG A 85 2.92 -10.19 0.81
C ARG A 85 2.24 -11.50 1.21
N THR A 86 2.31 -11.85 2.50
CA THR A 86 1.64 -13.06 3.03
C THR A 86 0.13 -12.96 2.87
N ALA A 87 -0.47 -11.81 3.18
CA ALA A 87 -1.91 -11.58 3.02
C ALA A 87 -2.34 -11.73 1.55
N LEU A 88 -1.62 -11.10 0.61
CA LEU A 88 -1.88 -11.20 -0.83
C LEU A 88 -1.70 -12.63 -1.37
N GLY A 89 -0.69 -13.37 -0.88
CA GLY A 89 -0.48 -14.77 -1.26
C GLY A 89 -1.62 -15.68 -0.81
N ARG A 90 -2.18 -15.46 0.38
CA ARG A 90 -3.35 -16.21 0.88
C ARG A 90 -4.59 -15.94 0.04
N THR A 91 -4.79 -14.71 -0.41
CA THR A 91 -5.94 -14.37 -1.25
C THR A 91 -5.86 -14.98 -2.64
N ALA A 92 -4.65 -15.10 -3.22
CA ALA A 92 -4.46 -15.77 -4.51
C ALA A 92 -4.68 -17.28 -4.43
N ASN A 93 -4.19 -17.94 -3.38
CA ASN A 93 -4.33 -19.39 -3.22
C ASN A 93 -5.76 -19.84 -2.90
N ALA A 94 -6.57 -18.98 -2.27
CA ALA A 94 -7.97 -19.29 -1.96
C ALA A 94 -8.84 -19.53 -3.21
N GLN A 95 -8.44 -19.04 -4.40
CA GLN A 95 -9.15 -19.27 -5.66
C GLN A 95 -8.87 -20.62 -6.32
N VAL A 96 -7.75 -21.28 -6.02
CA VAL A 96 -7.36 -22.53 -6.72
C VAL A 96 -8.09 -23.76 -6.14
N MET A 97 -8.75 -23.62 -4.99
CA MET A 97 -9.48 -24.69 -4.31
C MET A 97 -11.01 -24.63 -4.50
N GLN A 98 -11.51 -23.78 -5.40
CA GLN A 98 -12.93 -23.74 -5.84
C GLN A 98 -13.02 -24.01 -7.33
#